data_AF-A0A9E8NB61-F1
#
_entry.id   AF-A0A9E8NB61-F1
#
_cell.length_a   1.000
_cell.length_b   1.000
_cell.length_c   1.000
_cell.angle_alpha   90.00
_cell.angle_beta   90.00
_cell.angle_gamma   90.00
#
_symmetry.space_group_name_H-M   'P 1'
#
loop_
_entity.id
_entity.type
_entity.pdbx_description
1 polymer ?
#
loop_
_entity_poly.entity_id
_entity_poly.type
_entity_poly.pdbx_seq_one_letter_code
_entity_poly.pdbx_strand_id
1 'polypeptide(L)' 'MKRPVITMNIIKEDIGYSAHTLIQGKFIGTEGDDFEDLKTNILEVVNLSFKDQHFTYQMEDIVIKRDLII' A
#
# COMPACT_ATOMS: atom_id res chain seq x y z
N MET A 1 -5.69 5.34 -19.86
CA MET A 1 -5.91 5.84 -18.48
C MET A 1 -4.61 6.41 -17.94
N LYS A 2 -4.64 7.39 -17.03
CA LYS A 2 -3.43 7.88 -16.36
C LYS A 2 -3.03 6.92 -15.24
N ARG A 3 -1.72 6.69 -15.07
CA ARG A 3 -1.15 5.91 -13.95
C ARG A 3 -1.48 6.61 -12.63
N PRO A 4 -2.21 5.96 -11.69
CA PRO A 4 -2.55 6.56 -10.41
C PRO A 4 -1.32 6.82 -9.52
N VAL A 5 -1.37 7.88 -8.71
CA VAL A 5 -0.39 8.10 -7.65
C VAL A 5 -0.86 7.33 -6.40
N ILE A 6 -0.01 6.48 -5.85
CA ILE A 6 -0.37 5.65 -4.69
C ILE A 6 0.07 6.34 -3.40
N THR A 7 -0.85 6.44 -2.45
CA THR A 7 -0.53 6.81 -1.07
C THR A 7 -1.14 5.78 -0.14
N MET A 8 -0.29 5.06 0.59
CA MET A 8 -0.69 4.05 1.58
C MET A 8 -0.71 4.66 2.97
N ASN A 9 -1.79 4.46 3.70
CA ASN A 9 -1.89 4.75 5.13
C ASN A 9 -1.44 3.51 5.90
N ILE A 10 -0.48 3.67 6.81
CA ILE A 10 0.03 2.60 7.67
C ILE A 10 -0.45 2.80 9.09
N ILE A 11 -0.97 1.75 9.69
CA ILE A 11 -1.37 1.71 11.10
C ILE A 11 -0.40 0.76 11.82
N LYS A 12 0.13 1.22 12.96
CA LYS A 12 0.88 0.35 13.87
C LYS A 12 -0.14 -0.38 14.75
N GLU A 13 -0.18 -1.69 14.61
CA GLU A 13 -1.05 -2.56 15.43
C GLU A 13 -0.33 -2.99 16.71
N ASP A 14 -1.08 -3.61 17.64
CA ASP A 14 -0.53 -4.24 18.85
C ASP A 14 0.60 -5.23 18.51
N ILE A 15 0.42 -5.98 17.42
CA ILE A 15 1.40 -6.90 16.85
C ILE A 15 1.44 -6.63 15.33
N GLY A 16 2.62 -6.30 14.81
CA GLY A 16 2.79 -6.01 13.38
C GLY A 16 2.25 -4.65 12.93
N TYR A 17 1.92 -4.56 11.65
CA TYR A 17 1.44 -3.37 10.99
C TYR A 17 0.38 -3.72 9.94
N SER A 18 -0.53 -2.79 9.68
CA SER A 18 -1.45 -2.86 8.56
C SER A 18 -1.25 -1.65 7.63
N ALA A 19 -1.58 -1.80 6.36
CA ALA A 19 -1.56 -0.72 5.39
C ALA A 19 -2.77 -0.77 4.47
N HIS A 20 -3.34 0.40 4.16
CA HIS A 20 -4.49 0.48 3.26
C HIS A 20 -4.51 1.77 2.43
N THR A 21 -5.28 1.74 1.33
CA THR A 21 -5.64 2.93 0.56
C THR A 21 -6.97 2.73 -0.17
N LEU A 22 -7.62 3.85 -0.52
CA LEU A 22 -8.78 3.87 -1.41
C LEU A 22 -8.40 4.70 -2.64
N ILE A 23 -8.27 4.04 -3.79
CA ILE A 23 -7.86 4.70 -5.02
C ILE A 23 -8.72 4.27 -6.20
N GLN A 24 -9.27 5.25 -6.92
CA GLN A 24 -10.17 5.01 -8.07
C GLN A 24 -11.34 4.06 -7.74
N GLY A 25 -11.85 4.11 -6.51
CA GLY A 25 -12.93 3.23 -6.04
C GLY A 25 -12.50 1.80 -5.69
N LYS A 26 -11.20 1.49 -5.72
CA LYS A 26 -10.62 0.22 -5.26
C LYS A 26 -10.05 0.40 -3.86
N PHE A 27 -10.49 -0.44 -2.92
CA PHE A 27 -9.81 -0.62 -1.65
C PHE A 27 -8.65 -1.59 -1.85
N ILE A 28 -7.47 -1.22 -1.38
CA ILE A 28 -6.27 -2.05 -1.38
C ILE A 28 -5.77 -2.10 0.06
N GLY A 29 -5.63 -3.30 0.61
CA GLY A 29 -5.21 -3.51 1.99
C GLY A 29 -4.23 -4.68 2.11
N THR A 30 -3.31 -4.58 3.06
CA THR A 30 -2.32 -5.62 3.38
C THR A 30 -1.80 -5.43 4.81
N GLU A 31 -1.04 -6.39 5.30
CA GLU A 31 -0.46 -6.41 6.64
C GLU A 31 0.96 -6.99 6.59
N GLY A 32 1.71 -6.83 7.69
CA GLY A 32 3.03 -7.42 7.84
C GLY A 32 3.49 -7.50 9.29
N ASP A 33 4.32 -8.49 9.60
CA ASP A 33 4.83 -8.77 10.95
C ASP A 33 5.77 -7.65 11.44
N ASP A 34 6.52 -7.06 10.52
CA ASP A 34 7.35 -5.89 10.73
C ASP A 34 7.24 -4.89 9.56
N PHE A 35 7.98 -3.80 9.64
CA PHE A 35 7.87 -2.72 8.65
C PHE A 35 8.48 -3.08 7.28
N GLU A 36 9.49 -3.94 7.23
CA GLU A 36 10.10 -4.37 5.96
C GLU A 36 9.25 -5.44 5.28
N ASP A 37 8.66 -6.35 6.07
CA ASP A 37 7.63 -7.28 5.59
C ASP A 37 6.43 -6.52 5.03
N LEU A 38 5.90 -5.54 5.76
CA LEU A 38 4.81 -4.70 5.29
C LEU A 38 5.14 -3.98 3.97
N LYS A 39 6.35 -3.45 3.79
CA LYS A 39 6.75 -2.79 2.54
C LYS A 39 6.77 -3.76 1.37
N THR A 40 7.22 -4.98 1.60
CA THR A 40 7.17 -6.06 0.60
C THR A 40 5.73 -6.35 0.21
N ASN A 41 4.85 -6.54 1.20
CA ASN A 41 3.44 -6.86 0.95
C ASN A 41 2.68 -5.70 0.29
N ILE A 42 3.01 -4.43 0.63
CA ILE A 42 2.48 -3.23 -0.05
C ILE A 42 2.82 -3.25 -1.54
N LEU A 43 4.08 -3.53 -1.90
CA LEU A 43 4.51 -3.55 -3.29
C LEU A 43 3.75 -4.59 -4.10
N GLU A 44 3.62 -5.79 -3.53
CA GLU A 44 2.95 -6.92 -4.16
C GLU A 44 1.47 -6.64 -4.37
N VAL A 45 0.75 -6.20 -3.33
CA VAL A 45 -0.70 -5.97 -3.43
C VAL A 45 -1.03 -4.81 -4.37
N VAL A 46 -0.20 -3.76 -4.42
CA VAL A 46 -0.37 -2.65 -5.35
C VAL A 46 -0.19 -3.12 -6.80
N ASN A 47 0.89 -3.85 -7.09
CA ASN A 47 1.13 -4.37 -8.43
C ASN A 47 0.06 -5.38 -8.85
N LEU A 48 -0.42 -6.21 -7.92
CA LEU A 48 -1.54 -7.13 -8.18
C LEU A 48 -2.83 -6.38 -8.53
N SER A 49 -3.14 -5.31 -7.78
CA SER A 49 -4.36 -4.51 -7.95
C SER A 49 -4.44 -3.76 -9.28
N PHE A 50 -3.29 -3.54 -9.93
CA PHE A 50 -3.17 -2.81 -11.19
C PHE A 50 -2.63 -3.65 -12.37
N LYS A 51 -2.49 -4.96 -12.19
CA LYS A 51 -1.96 -5.86 -13.21
C LYS A 51 -2.70 -5.75 -14.55
N ASP A 52 -4.03 -5.71 -14.53
CA ASP A 52 -4.87 -5.63 -15.73
C ASP A 52 -4.81 -4.26 -16.42
N GLN A 53 -4.30 -3.24 -15.74
CA GLN A 53 -4.05 -1.92 -16.31
C GLN A 53 -2.62 -1.77 -16.83
N HIS A 54 -1.80 -2.82 -16.75
CA HIS A 54 -0.38 -2.83 -17.13
C HIS A 54 0.45 -1.74 -16.43
N PHE A 55 0.09 -1.37 -15.20
CA PHE A 55 0.91 -0.49 -14.38
C PHE A 55 1.81 -1.34 -13.47
N THR A 56 3.09 -0.99 -13.47
CA THR A 56 4.08 -1.53 -12.54
C THR A 56 4.55 -0.41 -11.62
N TYR A 57 4.72 -0.70 -10.34
CA TYR A 57 5.22 0.20 -9.32
C TYR A 57 6.47 -0.36 -8.68
N GLN A 58 7.35 0.55 -8.27
CA GLN A 58 8.43 0.32 -7.32
C GLN A 58 8.06 0.98 -5.98
N MET A 59 8.74 0.62 -4.88
CA MET A 59 8.44 1.25 -3.59
C MET A 59 8.67 2.77 -3.59
N GLU A 60 9.58 3.27 -4.42
CA GLU A 60 9.83 4.69 -4.65
C GLU A 60 8.60 5.45 -5.18
N ASP A 61 7.71 4.75 -5.90
CA ASP A 61 6.50 5.31 -6.48
C ASP A 61 5.34 5.39 -5.47
N ILE A 62 5.49 4.77 -4.29
CA ILE A 62 4.43 4.63 -3.28
C ILE A 62 4.73 5.54 -2.11
N VAL A 63 3.88 6.54 -1.91
CA VAL A 63 3.99 7.42 -0.75
C VAL A 63 3.42 6.70 0.47
N ILE A 64 4.24 6.52 1.50
CA ILE A 64 3.82 5.95 2.76
C ILE A 64 3.50 7.08 3.75
N LYS A 65 2.31 7.06 4.33
CA LYS A 65 1.91 7.91 5.44
C LYS A 65 1.63 7.04 6.65
N ARG A 66 2.19 7.41 7.81
CA ARG A 66 1.74 6.83 9.08
C ARG A 66 0.43 7.48 9.45
N ASP A 67 -0.54 6.67 9.83
CA ASP A 67 -1.77 7.17 10.40
C ASP A 67 -1.44 7.72 11.79
N LEU A 68 -1.50 9.04 11.94
CA LEU A 68 -1.40 9.72 13.22
C LEU A 68 -2.77 9.64 13.87
N ILE A 69 -3.15 8.46 14.35
CA ILE A 69 -4.25 8.34 15.29
C ILE A 69 -3.70 8.83 16.64
N ILE A 70 -3.96 10.11 16.95
CA ILE A 70 -3.71 10.75 18.25
C ILE A 70 -4.98 10.60 19.08
#